data_AF-A0A447U6Y7-F1
#
_entry.id   AF-A0A447U6Y7-F1
#
_cell.length_a   1.000
_cell.length_b   1.000
_cell.length_c   1.000
_cell.angle_alpha   90.00
_cell.angle_beta   90.00
_cell.angle_gamma   90.00
#
_symmetry.space_group_name_H-M   'P 1'
#
loop_
_entity.id
_entity.type
_entity.pdbx_description
1 polymer ?
#
loop_
_entity_poly.entity_id
_entity_poly.type
_entity_poly.pdbx_seq_one_letter_code
_entity_poly.pdbx_strand_id
1 'polypeptide(L)'
;MARRRFFCHPDYAGEIGLIMPYEKDFCATCNRLRVSSVGKLHLCLFGDGGVSLRDLLQDDAQQYALEERISDALREKKQTHFLHQSNTGITQNLSYIGG
;
A
#
# COMPACT_ATOMS: atom_id res chain seq x y z
N MET A 1 -9.26 -1.21 3.08
CA MET A 1 -9.74 -0.10 2.19
C MET A 1 -9.96 1.14 3.05
N ALA A 2 -9.50 2.32 2.63
CA ALA A 2 -9.71 3.55 3.39
C ALA A 2 -11.20 3.81 3.51
N ARG A 3 -11.71 4.06 4.72
CA ARG A 3 -13.11 4.43 4.90
C ARG A 3 -13.34 5.72 4.13
N ARG A 4 -14.18 5.62 3.10
CA ARG A 4 -14.67 6.76 2.32
C ARG A 4 -16.06 7.08 2.83
N ARG A 5 -16.27 8.31 3.26
CA ARG A 5 -17.60 8.81 3.60
C ARG A 5 -18.05 9.76 2.52
N PHE A 6 -19.23 9.50 1.98
CA PHE A 6 -19.84 10.32 0.96
C PHE A 6 -20.85 11.27 1.59
N PHE A 7 -20.87 12.49 1.09
CA PHE A 7 -21.80 13.53 1.49
C PHE A 7 -22.45 14.07 0.21
N CYS A 8 -23.77 14.19 0.24
CA CYS A 8 -24.56 14.81 -0.82
C CYS A 8 -25.46 15.88 -0.22
N HIS A 9 -25.87 16.84 -1.05
CA HIS A 9 -26.89 17.82 -0.70
C HIS A 9 -28.14 17.51 -1.53
N PRO A 10 -29.34 17.46 -0.93
CA PRO A 10 -30.55 17.07 -1.65
C PRO A 10 -30.86 17.97 -2.86
N ASP A 11 -30.51 19.26 -2.76
CA ASP A 11 -30.82 20.25 -3.80
C ASP A 11 -29.76 20.38 -4.92
N TYR A 12 -28.64 19.64 -4.85
CA TYR A 12 -27.56 19.75 -5.84
C TYR A 12 -27.14 18.38 -6.38
N ALA A 13 -26.78 18.34 -7.65
CA ALA A 13 -26.21 17.15 -8.26
C ALA A 13 -24.76 16.95 -7.82
N GLY A 14 -24.40 15.71 -7.49
CA GLY A 14 -23.03 15.30 -7.17
C GLY A 14 -22.83 14.89 -5.72
N GLU A 15 -21.65 14.36 -5.43
CA GLU A 15 -21.25 13.88 -4.12
C GLU A 15 -19.80 14.28 -3.80
N ILE A 16 -19.53 14.54 -2.52
CA ILE A 16 -18.20 14.78 -1.99
C ILE A 16 -17.79 13.55 -1.18
N GLY A 17 -16.68 12.93 -1.58
CA GLY A 17 -16.09 11.81 -0.84
C GLY A 17 -14.90 12.27 0.00
N LEU A 18 -14.97 12.07 1.32
CA LEU A 18 -13.83 12.26 2.21
C LEU A 18 -13.13 10.91 2.45
N ILE A 19 -11.84 10.84 2.15
CA ILE A 19 -10.99 9.68 2.41
C ILE A 19 -10.23 9.94 3.71
N MET A 20 -10.38 9.05 4.70
CA MET A 20 -9.68 9.14 5.98
C MET A 20 -8.59 8.06 6.03
N PRO A 21 -7.36 8.35 5.56
CA PRO A 21 -6.32 7.34 5.38
C PRO A 21 -5.65 6.89 6.69
N TYR A 22 -5.88 7.60 7.80
CA TYR A 22 -5.27 7.33 9.11
C TYR A 22 -6.22 6.68 10.13
N GLU A 23 -7.36 6.14 9.67
CA GLU A 23 -8.27 5.37 10.52
C GLU A 23 -7.56 4.16 11.14
N LYS A 24 -7.84 3.88 12.42
CA LYS A 24 -7.15 2.85 13.23
C LYS A 24 -7.14 1.46 12.58
N ASP A 25 -8.15 1.14 11.77
CA ASP A 25 -8.34 -0.19 11.18
C ASP A 25 -8.04 -0.27 9.67
N PHE A 26 -7.43 0.77 9.09
CA PHE A 26 -7.10 0.77 7.66
C PHE A 26 -6.25 -0.44 7.25
N CYS A 27 -5.23 -0.76 8.07
CA CYS A 27 -4.33 -1.88 7.82
C CYS A 27 -5.02 -3.24 7.87
N ALA A 28 -5.99 -3.42 8.76
CA ALA A 28 -6.69 -4.70 8.96
C ALA A 28 -7.40 -5.18 7.68
N THR A 29 -7.80 -4.24 6.82
CA THR A 29 -8.46 -4.52 5.54
C THR A 29 -7.59 -4.10 4.33
N CYS A 30 -6.29 -3.89 4.53
CA CYS A 30 -5.39 -3.45 3.47
C CYS A 30 -4.86 -4.65 2.66
N ASN A 31 -5.28 -4.70 1.39
CA ASN A 31 -4.88 -5.69 0.38
C ASN A 31 -4.03 -5.06 -0.75
N ARG A 32 -3.43 -3.89 -0.51
CA ARG A 32 -2.63 -3.18 -1.52
C ARG A 32 -1.16 -3.53 -1.37
N LEU A 33 -0.54 -3.84 -2.51
CA LEU A 33 0.91 -3.95 -2.69
C LEU A 33 1.34 -2.90 -3.72
N ARG A 34 2.58 -2.43 -3.64
CA ARG A 34 3.12 -1.45 -4.58
C ARG A 34 4.45 -1.94 -5.12
N VAL A 35 4.69 -1.76 -6.42
CA VAL A 35 5.99 -1.97 -7.04
C VAL A 35 6.54 -0.60 -7.45
N SER A 36 7.74 -0.28 -7.01
CA SER A 36 8.43 0.95 -7.40
C SER A 36 8.95 0.87 -8.83
N SER A 37 9.24 2.03 -9.44
CA SER A 37 9.82 2.11 -10.79
C SER A 37 11.16 1.39 -10.93
N VAL A 38 11.89 1.19 -9.83
CA VAL A 38 13.16 0.44 -9.79
C VAL A 38 12.95 -1.07 -9.55
N GLY A 39 11.71 -1.54 -9.53
CA GLY A 39 11.38 -2.97 -9.40
C GLY A 39 11.46 -3.51 -7.98
N LYS A 40 11.21 -2.69 -6.95
CA LYS A 40 11.06 -3.16 -5.56
C LYS A 40 9.61 -3.31 -5.16
N LEU A 41 9.26 -4.45 -4.58
CA LEU A 41 7.98 -4.74 -3.94
C LEU A 41 7.93 -4.12 -2.54
N HIS A 42 6.94 -3.27 -2.32
CA HIS A 42 6.61 -2.67 -1.03
C HIS A 42 5.31 -3.27 -0.51
N LEU A 43 5.38 -3.91 0.65
CA LEU A 43 4.24 -4.57 1.32
C LEU A 43 3.34 -3.58 2.07
N CYS A 44 3.87 -2.38 2.32
CA CYS A 44 3.19 -1.30 3.03
C CYS A 44 3.70 0.03 2.48
N LEU A 45 2.83 1.04 2.43
CA LEU A 45 3.20 2.40 2.05
C LEU A 45 4.21 3.03 3.02
N PHE A 46 4.09 2.68 4.31
CA PHE A 46 4.93 3.17 5.40
C PHE A 46 5.94 2.12 5.88
N GLY A 47 6.10 1.03 5.13
CA GLY A 47 7.07 -0.01 5.46
C GLY A 47 8.49 0.42 5.08
N ASP A 48 9.45 0.09 5.92
CA ASP A 48 10.86 0.19 5.57
C ASP A 48 11.30 -1.00 4.73
N GLY A 49 12.12 -0.72 3.72
CA GLY A 49 12.65 -1.75 2.82
C GLY A 49 11.59 -2.28 1.84
N GLY A 50 12.06 -2.69 0.67
CA GLY A 50 11.26 -3.38 -0.34
C GLY A 50 12.08 -4.52 -0.91
N VAL A 51 11.41 -5.61 -1.29
CA VAL A 51 12.04 -6.80 -1.86
C VAL A 51 12.35 -6.54 -3.32
N SER A 52 13.59 -6.77 -3.76
CA SER A 52 13.94 -6.66 -5.18
C SER A 52 13.21 -7.75 -5.96
N LEU A 53 12.43 -7.34 -6.98
CA LEU A 53 11.88 -8.22 -7.99
C LEU A 53 12.62 -8.07 -9.33
N ARG A 54 13.47 -7.05 -9.48
CA ARG A 54 14.06 -6.67 -10.76
C ARG A 54 14.80 -7.81 -11.45
N ASP A 55 15.54 -8.62 -10.70
CA ASP A 55 16.29 -9.79 -11.17
C ASP A 55 15.40 -10.92 -11.71
N LEU A 56 14.13 -10.98 -11.28
CA LEU A 56 13.14 -11.97 -11.69
C LEU A 56 12.13 -11.44 -12.72
N LEU A 57 12.27 -10.17 -13.11
CA LEU A 57 11.47 -9.52 -14.15
C LEU A 57 12.23 -9.44 -15.48
N GLN A 58 13.35 -10.14 -15.63
CA GLN A 58 14.17 -10.09 -16.83
C GLN A 58 13.73 -11.10 -17.89
N ASP A 59 13.07 -12.19 -17.50
CA ASP A 59 12.68 -13.29 -18.39
C ASP A 59 11.38 -13.97 -17.90
N ASP A 60 10.45 -14.27 -18.81
CA ASP A 60 9.18 -14.94 -18.53
C ASP A 60 9.38 -16.36 -17.95
N ALA A 61 10.49 -17.02 -18.25
CA ALA A 61 10.83 -18.33 -17.67
C ALA A 61 11.01 -18.28 -16.14
N GLN A 62 11.21 -17.08 -15.56
CA GLN A 62 11.38 -16.88 -14.12
C GLN A 62 10.05 -16.71 -13.37
N GLN A 63 8.90 -16.79 -14.05
CA GLN A 63 7.58 -16.54 -13.45
C GLN A 63 7.34 -17.30 -12.15
N TYR A 64 7.69 -18.59 -12.09
CA TYR A 64 7.48 -19.39 -10.87
C TYR A 64 8.30 -18.86 -9.68
N ALA A 65 9.57 -18.52 -9.91
CA ALA A 65 10.43 -17.96 -8.86
C ALA A 65 9.96 -16.57 -8.42
N LEU A 66 9.37 -15.78 -9.34
CA LEU A 66 8.76 -14.49 -9.02
C LEU A 66 7.53 -14.65 -8.12
N GLU A 67 6.63 -15.58 -8.46
CA GLU A 67 5.44 -15.89 -7.66
C GLU A 67 5.81 -16.38 -6.25
N GLU A 68 6.81 -17.24 -6.15
CA GLU A 68 7.34 -17.73 -4.87
C GLU A 68 7.88 -16.58 -4.01
N ARG A 69 8.72 -15.71 -4.59
CA ARG A 69 9.30 -14.57 -3.86
C ARG A 69 8.25 -13.57 -3.39
N ILE A 70 7.23 -13.31 -4.20
CA ILE A 70 6.10 -12.46 -3.81
C ILE A 70 5.33 -13.11 -2.65
N SER A 71 5.05 -14.41 -2.75
CA SER A 71 4.33 -15.17 -1.73
C SER A 71 5.07 -15.19 -0.39
N ASP A 72 6.38 -15.38 -0.41
CA ASP A 72 7.21 -15.37 0.79
C ASP A 72 7.27 -13.97 1.41
N ALA A 73 7.47 -12.93 0.59
CA ALA A 73 7.43 -11.56 1.08
C ALA A 73 6.09 -11.23 1.75
N LEU A 74 4.96 -11.74 1.23
CA LEU A 74 3.65 -11.51 1.84
C LEU A 74 3.50 -12.12 3.23
N ARG A 75 4.23 -13.20 3.56
CA ARG A 75 4.25 -13.76 4.91
C ARG A 75 4.89 -12.82 5.92
N GLU A 76 5.79 -11.95 5.47
CA GLU A 76 6.47 -10.94 6.29
C GLU A 76 5.66 -9.64 6.44
N LYS A 77 4.52 -9.52 5.75
CA LYS A 77 3.68 -8.31 5.80
C LYS A 77 3.16 -8.09 7.21
N LYS A 78 3.73 -7.08 7.88
CA LYS A 78 3.28 -6.63 9.21
C LYS A 78 1.79 -6.28 9.18
N GLN A 79 1.07 -6.68 10.23
CA GLN A 79 -0.37 -6.46 10.36
C GLN A 79 -0.75 -4.98 10.47
N THR A 80 0.18 -4.12 10.91
CA THR A 80 -0.07 -2.69 11.10
C THR A 80 1.23 -1.90 11.00
N HIS A 81 1.13 -0.64 10.55
CA HIS A 81 2.18 0.36 10.65
C HIS A 81 2.00 1.20 11.93
N PHE A 82 3.09 1.51 12.62
CA PHE A 82 3.07 2.24 13.89
C PHE A 82 3.08 3.77 13.71
N LEU A 83 2.25 4.29 12.79
CA LEU A 83 2.14 5.74 12.53
C LEU A 83 1.76 6.54 13.79
N HIS A 84 0.94 5.96 14.67
CA HIS A 84 0.56 6.58 15.96
C HIS A 84 1.71 6.66 16.97
N GLN A 85 2.84 5.98 16.69
CA GLN A 85 4.09 6.04 17.44
C GLN A 85 5.17 6.81 16.65
N SER A 86 4.76 7.62 15.66
CA SER A 86 5.63 8.41 14.79
C SER A 86 6.59 7.58 13.90
N ASN A 87 6.36 6.27 13.76
CA ASN A 87 7.13 5.44 12.84
C ASN A 87 6.49 5.45 11.45
N THR A 88 6.99 6.36 10.60
CA THR A 88 6.49 6.60 9.23
C THR A 88 7.20 5.77 8.16
N GLY A 89 8.27 5.06 8.53
CA GLY A 89 9.15 4.36 7.61
C GLY A 89 9.72 5.28 6.54
N ILE A 90 9.71 4.85 5.27
CA ILE A 90 10.25 5.61 4.13
C ILE A 90 9.37 6.84 3.77
N THR A 91 8.07 6.81 4.08
CA THR A 91 7.12 7.82 3.59
C THR A 91 6.52 8.64 4.75
N GLN A 92 6.81 9.94 4.82
CA GLN A 92 6.24 10.77 5.89
C GLN A 92 4.77 11.14 5.69
N ASN A 93 4.26 11.19 4.45
CA ASN A 93 2.85 11.52 4.15
C ASN A 93 2.36 10.84 2.86
N LEU A 94 1.08 10.41 2.83
CA LEU A 94 0.42 9.90 1.61
C LEU A 94 0.50 10.86 0.43
N SER A 95 0.42 12.17 0.68
CA SER A 95 0.39 13.20 -0.36
C SER A 95 1.64 13.16 -1.26
N TYR A 96 2.77 12.68 -0.73
CA TYR A 96 4.03 12.57 -1.47
C TYR A 96 4.02 11.47 -2.55
N ILE A 97 3.11 10.49 -2.42
CA ILE A 97 3.01 9.33 -3.32
C ILE A 97 1.67 9.37 -4.10
N GLY A 98 0.93 10.48 -3.98
CA GLY A 98 -0.27 10.73 -4.78
C GLY A 98 -1.56 10.08 -4.25
N GLY A 99 -1.58 9.63 -2.99
CA GLY A 99 -2.75 8.99 -2.35
C GLY A 99 -2.83 7.49 -2.57
#